data_AF-A0AAV6PNG8-F1
#
_entry.id   AF-A0AAV6PNG8-F1
#
_cell.length_a   1.000
_cell.length_b   1.000
_cell.length_c   1.000
_cell.angle_alpha   90.00
_cell.angle_beta   90.00
_cell.angle_gamma   90.00
#
_symmetry.space_group_name_H-M   'P 1'
#
loop_
_entity.id
_entity.type
_entity.pdbx_description
1 polymer ?
#
loop_
_entity_poly.entity_id
_entity_poly.type
_entity_poly.pdbx_seq_one_letter_code
_entity_poly.pdbx_strand_id
1 'polypeptide(L)'
;MNVLMFSVFSLYFNQVKWSGAYQEGAGLTLGEEVEQCNAFLSRIAVTTKHMSKAGRTDMLTLLAMRWNQQKLDNLVTSLSHRYHKTIQSLQSKQQNVESMKAQLAVTESHLEDWVSDVKEWAEATTNTSTNDVDALASRIEVLVTSIKRRSQRLYKDTDGNKGRARIRRKIREEKGILTSVVEKYNKIVPSTESLCMETIVSGETAWPWQLPHSGMYTTTLNKSD
;
A
#
# COMPACT_ATOMS: atom_id res chain seq x y z
N MET A 1 19.38 -30.29 -18.13
CA MET A 1 18.33 -29.27 -17.91
C MET A 1 17.17 -29.88 -17.09
N ASN A 2 17.43 -30.38 -15.87
CA ASN A 2 16.40 -30.98 -15.00
C ASN A 2 16.67 -30.83 -13.49
N VAL A 3 17.89 -30.44 -13.07
CA VAL A 3 18.22 -30.24 -11.65
C VAL A 3 17.75 -28.87 -11.12
N LEU A 4 17.72 -27.85 -11.98
CA LEU A 4 17.23 -26.50 -11.61
C LEU A 4 15.70 -26.45 -11.44
N MET A 5 14.94 -27.20 -12.25
CA MET A 5 13.48 -27.19 -12.16
C MET A 5 12.98 -27.91 -10.88
N PHE A 6 13.61 -29.03 -10.49
CA PHE A 6 13.30 -29.73 -9.24
C PHE A 6 13.64 -28.91 -7.98
N SER A 7 14.73 -28.13 -8.01
CA SER A 7 15.10 -27.24 -6.90
C SER A 7 14.07 -26.12 -6.70
N VAL A 8 13.62 -25.49 -7.79
CA VAL A 8 12.61 -24.42 -7.73
C VAL A 8 11.24 -24.96 -7.29
N PHE A 9 10.82 -26.13 -7.81
CA PHE A 9 9.51 -26.70 -7.46
C PHE A 9 9.44 -27.18 -6.00
N SER A 10 10.53 -27.76 -5.47
CA SER A 10 10.62 -28.18 -4.07
C SER A 10 10.66 -27.00 -3.09
N LEU A 11 11.23 -25.86 -3.50
CA LEU A 11 11.23 -24.62 -2.72
C LEU A 11 9.83 -24.00 -2.60
N TYR A 12 9.04 -23.98 -3.67
CA TYR A 12 7.68 -23.43 -3.65
C TYR A 12 6.70 -24.30 -2.82
N PHE A 13 6.82 -25.63 -2.89
CA PHE A 13 5.94 -26.52 -2.13
C PHE A 13 6.17 -26.44 -0.61
N ASN A 14 7.44 -26.31 -0.18
CA ASN A 14 7.78 -26.09 1.23
C ASN A 14 7.32 -24.72 1.74
N GLN A 15 7.29 -23.70 0.89
CA GLN A 15 6.82 -22.36 1.28
C GLN A 15 5.32 -22.37 1.62
N VAL A 16 4.50 -23.17 0.94
CA VAL A 16 3.06 -23.27 1.23
C VAL A 16 2.79 -24.04 2.52
N LYS A 17 3.50 -25.14 2.76
CA LYS A 17 3.28 -26.02 3.93
C LYS A 17 3.89 -25.47 5.23
N TRP A 18 4.98 -24.70 5.16
CA TRP A 18 5.73 -24.20 6.32
C TRP A 18 5.74 -22.67 6.44
N SER A 19 4.90 -21.96 5.67
CA SER A 19 4.75 -20.52 5.87
C SER A 19 4.12 -20.26 7.22
N GLY A 20 4.81 -19.48 8.06
CA GLY A 20 4.33 -19.06 9.38
C GLY A 20 3.00 -18.29 9.34
N ALA A 21 2.55 -17.81 8.18
CA ALA A 21 1.23 -17.20 8.03
C ALA A 21 0.06 -18.20 8.17
N TYR A 22 0.32 -19.52 8.06
CA TYR A 22 -0.70 -20.58 8.14
C TYR A 22 -0.56 -21.47 9.38
N GLN A 23 0.31 -21.11 10.33
CA GLN A 23 0.51 -21.89 11.56
C GLN A 23 -0.26 -21.26 12.72
N GLU A 24 -1.02 -22.09 13.44
CA GLU A 24 -1.76 -21.66 14.62
C GLU A 24 -0.78 -21.24 15.74
N GLY A 25 -0.99 -20.06 16.33
CA GLY A 25 -0.08 -19.48 17.31
C GLY A 25 1.12 -18.72 16.73
N ALA A 26 1.31 -18.70 15.41
CA ALA A 26 2.25 -17.79 14.79
C ALA A 26 1.66 -16.37 14.83
N GLY A 27 2.37 -15.43 15.48
CA GLY A 27 2.00 -14.02 15.45
C GLY A 27 1.98 -13.47 14.01
N LEU A 28 1.67 -12.18 13.85
CA LEU A 28 1.73 -11.49 12.55
C LEU A 28 3.18 -11.46 12.03
N THR A 29 3.65 -12.58 11.48
CA THR A 29 5.00 -12.72 10.96
C THR A 29 5.01 -12.21 9.51
N LEU A 30 6.05 -11.46 9.14
CA LEU A 30 6.23 -10.93 7.79
C LEU A 30 6.40 -12.04 6.73
N GLY A 31 6.54 -13.30 7.15
CA GLY A 31 6.78 -14.46 6.29
C GLY A 31 8.20 -14.49 5.68
N GLU A 32 9.10 -13.62 6.10
CA GLU A 32 10.51 -13.55 5.62
C GLU A 32 11.39 -14.65 6.25
N GLU A 33 10.92 -15.31 7.31
CA GLU A 33 11.59 -16.41 8.02
C GLU A 33 12.09 -17.51 7.04
N VAL A 34 11.21 -17.94 6.13
CA VAL A 34 11.51 -18.99 5.15
C VAL A 34 12.58 -18.53 4.16
N GLU A 35 12.54 -17.27 3.73
CA GLU A 35 13.53 -16.70 2.81
C GLU A 35 14.90 -16.57 3.48
N GLN A 36 14.95 -16.22 4.77
CA GLN A 36 16.19 -16.18 5.54
C GLN A 36 16.82 -17.57 5.70
N CYS A 37 16.00 -18.60 6.02
CA CYS A 37 16.43 -20.00 6.05
C CYS A 37 16.98 -20.45 4.70
N ASN A 38 16.28 -20.16 3.61
CA ASN A 38 16.70 -20.54 2.27
C ASN A 38 18.01 -19.83 1.87
N ALA A 39 18.17 -18.55 2.20
CA ALA A 39 19.38 -17.79 1.91
C ALA A 39 20.59 -18.29 2.73
N PHE A 40 20.35 -18.73 3.96
CA PHE A 40 21.38 -19.35 4.81
C PHE A 40 21.82 -20.71 4.25
N LEU A 41 20.87 -21.61 3.98
CA LEU A 41 21.15 -22.94 3.44
C LEU A 41 21.82 -22.88 2.06
N SER A 42 21.40 -21.94 1.20
CA SER A 42 22.01 -21.75 -0.12
C SER A 42 23.50 -21.36 -0.02
N ARG A 43 23.87 -20.49 0.93
CA ARG A 43 25.27 -20.13 1.16
C ARG A 43 26.10 -21.32 1.63
N ILE A 44 25.56 -22.12 2.56
CA ILE A 44 26.28 -23.27 3.10
C ILE A 44 26.39 -24.40 2.07
N ALA A 45 25.39 -24.57 1.21
CA ALA A 45 25.45 -25.54 0.13
C ALA A 45 26.64 -25.28 -0.81
N VAL A 46 27.00 -24.01 -1.04
CA VAL A 46 28.17 -23.63 -1.86
C VAL A 46 29.49 -23.94 -1.16
N THR A 47 29.59 -23.69 0.16
CA THR A 47 30.84 -23.92 0.91
C THR A 47 31.08 -25.38 1.26
N THR A 48 30.03 -26.20 1.30
CA THR A 48 30.10 -27.64 1.65
C THR A 48 30.09 -28.58 0.44
N LYS A 49 30.06 -28.05 -0.79
CA LYS A 49 29.87 -28.86 -2.01
C LYS A 49 30.94 -29.93 -2.25
N HIS A 50 32.18 -29.67 -1.82
CA HIS A 50 33.34 -30.53 -2.05
C HIS A 50 33.70 -31.39 -0.83
N MET A 51 32.88 -31.36 0.22
CA MET A 51 33.09 -32.16 1.42
C MET A 51 32.64 -33.61 1.21
N SER A 52 33.24 -34.53 1.96
CA SER A 52 32.74 -35.91 2.05
C SER A 52 31.32 -35.91 2.61
N LYS A 53 30.53 -36.96 2.32
CA LYS A 53 29.14 -37.06 2.79
C LYS A 53 29.03 -36.93 4.32
N ALA A 54 29.91 -37.59 5.06
CA ALA A 54 29.95 -37.50 6.52
C ALA A 54 30.33 -36.09 6.99
N GLY A 55 31.42 -35.52 6.48
CA GLY A 55 31.86 -34.17 6.86
C GLY A 55 30.86 -33.08 6.50
N ARG A 56 30.09 -33.26 5.43
CA ARG A 56 29.01 -32.35 5.03
C ARG A 56 27.86 -32.36 6.04
N THR A 57 27.44 -33.53 6.51
CA THR A 57 26.36 -33.64 7.50
C THR A 57 26.74 -32.98 8.82
N ASP A 58 27.96 -33.23 9.30
CA ASP A 58 28.46 -32.64 10.55
C ASP A 58 28.57 -31.12 10.43
N MET A 59 29.12 -30.63 9.31
CA MET A 59 29.26 -29.20 9.05
C MET A 59 27.90 -28.50 8.96
N LEU A 60 26.92 -29.08 8.27
CA LEU A 60 25.56 -28.52 8.20
C LEU A 60 24.93 -28.39 9.59
N THR A 61 25.10 -29.41 10.42
CA THR A 61 24.59 -29.44 11.80
C THR A 61 25.24 -28.34 12.64
N LEU A 62 26.56 -28.24 12.63
CA LEU A 62 27.32 -27.22 13.37
C LEU A 62 26.93 -25.80 12.94
N LEU A 63 26.82 -25.55 11.64
CA LEU A 63 26.46 -24.24 11.12
C LEU A 63 25.01 -23.88 11.49
N ALA A 64 24.08 -24.84 11.42
CA ALA A 64 22.70 -24.62 11.84
C ALA A 64 22.59 -24.30 13.35
N MET A 65 23.31 -25.05 14.20
CA MET A 65 23.39 -24.77 15.63
C MET A 65 23.93 -23.38 15.93
N ARG A 66 25.05 -23.01 15.29
CA ARG A 66 25.65 -21.67 15.44
C ARG A 66 24.71 -20.57 14.96
N TRP A 67 24.01 -20.78 13.86
CA TRP A 67 23.05 -19.80 13.34
C TRP A 67 21.86 -19.62 14.28
N ASN A 68 21.35 -20.69 14.90
CA ASN A 68 20.31 -20.60 15.91
C ASN A 68 20.78 -19.84 17.15
N GLN A 69 22.00 -20.11 17.63
CA GLN A 69 22.58 -19.36 18.75
C GLN A 69 22.69 -17.87 18.40
N GLN A 70 23.21 -17.55 17.21
CA GLN A 70 23.32 -16.18 16.74
C GLN A 70 21.96 -15.48 16.60
N LYS A 71 20.89 -16.21 16.24
CA LYS A 71 19.53 -15.65 16.24
C LYS A 71 19.06 -15.27 17.63
N LEU A 72 19.30 -16.12 18.63
CA LEU A 72 18.96 -15.82 20.02
C LEU A 72 19.74 -14.60 20.52
N ASP A 73 21.04 -14.56 20.27
CA ASP A 73 21.90 -13.45 20.69
C ASP A 73 21.48 -12.13 20.01
N ASN A 74 21.16 -12.18 18.72
CA ASN A 74 20.71 -11.00 17.96
C ASN A 74 19.27 -10.59 18.27
N LEU A 75 18.46 -11.47 18.87
CA LEU A 75 17.05 -11.20 19.16
C LEU A 75 16.92 -10.02 20.11
N VAL A 76 17.74 -9.99 21.17
CA VAL A 76 17.74 -8.92 22.16
C VAL A 76 18.04 -7.58 21.50
N THR A 77 19.13 -7.50 20.72
CA THR A 77 19.51 -6.28 19.99
C THR A 77 18.43 -5.85 18.99
N SER A 78 17.85 -6.81 18.24
CA SER A 78 16.79 -6.54 17.28
C SER A 78 15.52 -6.01 17.93
N LEU A 79 15.10 -6.59 19.06
CA LEU A 79 13.94 -6.13 19.83
C LEU A 79 14.19 -4.73 20.41
N SER A 80 15.35 -4.49 21.02
CA SER A 80 15.72 -3.18 21.57
C SER A 80 15.74 -2.09 20.50
N HIS A 81 16.35 -2.36 19.34
CA HIS A 81 16.34 -1.41 18.21
C HIS A 81 14.93 -1.15 17.67
N ARG A 82 14.11 -2.21 17.52
CA ARG A 82 12.70 -2.05 17.09
C ARG A 82 11.91 -1.23 18.09
N TYR A 83 12.06 -1.49 19.38
CA TYR A 83 11.39 -0.74 20.44
C TYR A 83 11.78 0.74 20.39
N HIS A 84 13.07 1.05 20.32
CA HIS A 84 13.54 2.43 20.28
C HIS A 84 13.06 3.16 19.01
N LYS A 85 13.11 2.49 17.85
CA LYS A 85 12.59 3.02 16.58
C LYS A 85 11.07 3.29 16.66
N THR A 86 10.31 2.40 17.28
CA THR A 86 8.86 2.58 17.47
C THR A 86 8.57 3.77 18.37
N ILE A 87 9.30 3.94 19.47
CA ILE A 87 9.15 5.12 20.36
C ILE A 87 9.43 6.41 19.60
N GLN A 88 10.56 6.48 18.89
CA GLN A 88 10.91 7.68 18.11
C GLN A 88 9.85 7.97 17.04
N SER A 89 9.36 6.93 16.36
CA SER A 89 8.29 7.07 15.38
C SER A 89 7.00 7.56 16.03
N LEU A 90 6.61 7.02 17.19
CA LEU A 90 5.44 7.46 17.94
C LEU A 90 5.54 8.94 18.31
N GLN A 91 6.67 9.37 18.86
CA GLN A 91 6.91 10.77 19.22
C GLN A 91 6.82 11.69 18.00
N SER A 92 7.45 11.32 16.89
CA SER A 92 7.39 12.09 15.65
C SER A 92 5.96 12.19 15.09
N LYS A 93 5.19 11.09 15.14
CA LYS A 93 3.79 11.09 14.69
C LYS A 93 2.92 11.94 15.62
N GLN A 94 3.13 11.88 16.93
CA GLN A 94 2.42 12.70 17.92
C GLN A 94 2.66 14.20 17.67
N GLN A 95 3.92 14.62 17.53
CA GLN A 95 4.28 16.00 17.21
C GLN A 95 3.70 16.45 15.87
N ASN A 96 3.68 15.56 14.87
CA ASN A 96 3.08 15.86 13.57
C ASN A 96 1.57 16.14 13.69
N VAL A 97 0.85 15.30 14.46
CA VAL A 97 -0.58 15.49 14.71
C VAL A 97 -0.85 16.80 15.46
N GLU A 98 -0.08 17.09 16.51
CA GLU A 98 -0.21 18.34 17.27
C GLU A 98 0.08 19.57 16.40
N SER A 99 1.12 19.50 15.57
CA SER A 99 1.43 20.56 14.60
C SER A 99 0.31 20.76 13.58
N MET A 100 -0.26 19.68 13.05
CA MET A 100 -1.40 19.76 12.12
C MET A 100 -2.65 20.33 12.81
N LYS A 101 -2.95 19.92 14.05
CA LYS A 101 -4.07 20.47 14.83
C LYS A 101 -3.91 21.99 15.00
N ALA A 102 -2.70 22.45 15.34
CA ALA A 102 -2.40 23.87 15.49
C ALA A 102 -2.50 24.65 14.16
N GLN A 103 -1.93 24.13 13.07
CA GLN A 103 -1.97 24.78 11.75
C GLN A 103 -3.38 24.94 11.21
N LEU A 104 -4.25 23.95 11.44
CA LEU A 104 -5.62 23.95 10.94
C LEU A 104 -6.62 24.56 11.94
N ALA A 105 -6.16 24.99 13.13
CA ALA A 105 -7.00 25.49 14.21
C ALA A 105 -8.18 24.55 14.57
N VAL A 106 -7.97 23.23 14.46
CA VAL A 106 -9.01 22.22 14.66
C VAL A 106 -9.02 21.77 16.12
N THR A 107 -10.16 21.95 16.79
CA THR A 107 -10.41 21.38 18.13
C THR A 107 -11.09 20.01 18.04
N GLU A 108 -11.06 19.25 19.12
CA GLU A 108 -11.68 17.91 19.20
C GLU A 108 -13.19 17.95 18.84
N SER A 109 -13.89 19.03 19.18
CA SER A 109 -15.31 19.24 18.84
C SER A 109 -15.57 19.32 17.33
N HIS A 110 -14.68 19.97 16.56
CA HIS A 110 -14.81 20.04 15.10
C HIS A 110 -14.69 18.65 14.45
N LEU A 111 -13.96 17.73 15.08
CA LEU A 111 -13.86 16.35 14.59
C LEU A 111 -15.19 15.61 14.75
N GLU A 112 -15.89 15.84 15.87
CA GLU A 112 -17.21 15.25 16.13
C GLU A 112 -18.24 15.77 15.13
N ASP A 113 -18.22 17.09 14.86
CA ASP A 113 -19.07 17.73 13.86
C ASP A 113 -18.81 17.14 12.46
N TRP A 114 -17.55 17.05 12.02
CA TRP A 114 -17.21 16.43 10.72
C TRP A 114 -17.62 14.96 10.62
N VAL A 115 -17.53 14.20 11.71
CA VAL A 115 -17.99 12.82 11.74
C VAL A 115 -19.52 12.76 11.61
N SER A 116 -20.24 13.69 12.21
CA SER A 116 -21.69 13.82 12.06
C SER A 116 -22.05 14.17 10.61
N ASP A 117 -21.42 15.19 10.03
CA ASP A 117 -21.64 15.62 8.64
C ASP A 117 -21.41 14.47 7.65
N VAL A 118 -20.30 13.73 7.81
CA VAL A 118 -19.98 12.59 6.95
C VAL A 118 -21.01 11.46 7.08
N LYS A 119 -21.55 11.23 8.28
CA LYS A 119 -22.62 10.23 8.48
C LYS A 119 -23.91 10.67 7.79
N GLU A 120 -24.30 11.92 7.96
CA GLU A 120 -25.49 12.49 7.31
C GLU A 120 -25.36 12.44 5.78
N TRP A 121 -24.19 12.80 5.23
CA TRP A 121 -23.93 12.69 3.79
C TRP A 121 -23.95 11.24 3.30
N ALA A 122 -23.44 10.29 4.09
CA ALA A 122 -23.48 8.88 3.73
C ALA A 122 -24.92 8.35 3.65
N GLU A 123 -25.76 8.73 4.60
CA GLU A 123 -27.19 8.39 4.64
C GLU A 123 -27.97 9.03 3.49
N ALA A 124 -27.67 10.30 3.17
CA ALA A 124 -28.26 10.99 2.02
C ALA A 124 -27.84 10.34 0.68
N THR A 125 -26.59 9.90 0.56
CA THR A 125 -26.05 9.28 -0.67
C THR A 125 -26.64 7.89 -0.93
N THR A 126 -26.99 7.13 0.11
CA THR A 126 -27.66 5.81 -0.06
C THR A 126 -29.06 5.89 -0.67
N ASN A 127 -29.68 7.07 -0.69
CA ASN A 127 -31.05 7.28 -1.18
C ASN A 127 -31.13 7.73 -2.65
N THR A 128 -30.00 8.05 -3.30
CA THR A 128 -29.97 8.57 -4.68
C THR A 128 -29.54 7.49 -5.68
N SER A 129 -30.31 7.34 -6.75
CA SER A 129 -30.24 6.21 -7.68
C SER A 129 -28.89 6.09 -8.43
N THR A 130 -28.47 4.85 -8.64
CA THR A 130 -27.11 4.39 -8.99
C THR A 130 -26.72 4.45 -10.48
N ASN A 131 -27.34 5.29 -11.31
CA ASN A 131 -27.12 5.27 -12.77
C ASN A 131 -26.64 6.60 -13.37
N ASP A 132 -26.06 7.49 -12.56
CA ASP A 132 -25.72 8.84 -13.00
C ASP A 132 -24.22 9.06 -13.25
N VAL A 133 -23.91 9.97 -14.18
CA VAL A 133 -22.54 10.39 -14.53
C VAL A 133 -21.77 10.85 -13.27
N ASP A 134 -22.49 11.41 -12.30
CA ASP A 134 -21.99 11.85 -11.00
C ASP A 134 -21.45 10.69 -10.13
N ALA A 135 -22.04 9.50 -10.24
CA ALA A 135 -21.56 8.32 -9.52
C ALA A 135 -20.21 7.83 -10.09
N LEU A 136 -20.03 7.95 -11.41
CA LEU A 136 -18.75 7.65 -12.07
C LEU A 136 -17.69 8.70 -11.73
N ALA A 137 -18.03 10.00 -11.75
CA ALA A 137 -17.16 11.08 -11.34
C ALA A 137 -16.67 10.91 -9.88
N SER A 138 -17.60 10.69 -8.95
CA SER A 138 -17.28 10.42 -7.53
C SER A 138 -16.36 9.20 -7.37
N ARG A 139 -16.62 8.13 -8.14
CA ARG A 139 -15.79 6.92 -8.10
C ARG A 139 -14.38 7.16 -8.60
N ILE A 140 -14.20 8.00 -9.63
CA ILE A 140 -12.90 8.40 -10.18
C ILE A 140 -12.10 9.18 -9.13
N GLU A 141 -12.69 10.18 -8.49
CA GLU A 141 -12.02 10.97 -7.45
C GLU A 141 -11.54 10.12 -6.28
N VAL A 142 -12.39 9.22 -5.79
CA VAL A 142 -12.04 8.30 -4.68
C VAL A 142 -10.88 7.38 -5.07
N LEU A 143 -10.87 6.84 -6.28
CA LEU A 143 -9.79 5.97 -6.75
C LEU A 143 -8.46 6.74 -6.86
N VAL A 144 -8.50 7.97 -7.37
CA VAL A 144 -7.30 8.79 -7.58
C VAL A 144 -6.69 9.25 -6.25
N THR A 145 -7.52 9.71 -5.32
CA THR A 145 -7.08 10.06 -3.96
C THR A 145 -6.52 8.85 -3.22
N SER A 146 -7.15 7.69 -3.35
CA SER A 146 -6.66 6.42 -2.80
C SER A 146 -5.28 6.02 -3.34
N ILE A 147 -5.11 6.06 -4.67
CA ILE A 147 -3.83 5.75 -5.33
C ILE A 147 -2.73 6.71 -4.88
N LYS A 148 -3.01 8.03 -4.83
CA LYS A 148 -2.05 9.05 -4.37
C LYS A 148 -1.62 8.78 -2.93
N ARG A 149 -2.58 8.56 -2.02
CA ARG A 149 -2.31 8.27 -0.61
C ARG A 149 -1.47 7.00 -0.43
N ARG A 150 -1.79 5.93 -1.16
CA ARG A 150 -0.99 4.68 -1.12
C ARG A 150 0.41 4.86 -1.71
N SER A 151 0.55 5.64 -2.78
CA SER A 151 1.85 5.94 -3.40
C SER A 151 2.77 6.69 -2.44
N GLN A 152 2.24 7.67 -1.69
CA GLN A 152 2.98 8.37 -0.63
C GLN A 152 3.40 7.42 0.51
N ARG A 153 2.51 6.50 0.93
CA ARG A 153 2.80 5.52 2.00
C ARG A 153 3.86 4.48 1.62
N LEU A 154 4.03 4.20 0.32
CA LEU A 154 4.91 3.14 -0.19
C LEU A 154 6.35 3.24 0.34
N TYR A 155 6.86 4.45 0.51
CA TYR A 155 8.23 4.69 1.00
C TYR A 155 8.29 5.35 2.38
N LYS A 156 7.18 5.90 2.88
CA LYS A 156 7.15 6.64 4.15
C LYS A 156 6.94 5.76 5.37
N ASP A 157 6.07 4.75 5.28
CA ASP A 157 5.57 4.02 6.46
C ASP A 157 5.84 2.49 6.41
N THR A 158 6.50 1.98 5.36
CA THR A 158 6.72 0.53 5.18
C THR A 158 8.21 0.19 5.07
N ASP A 159 8.73 -0.58 6.03
CA ASP A 159 10.14 -0.97 6.10
C ASP A 159 10.46 -2.27 5.35
N GLY A 160 9.51 -3.21 5.23
CA GLY A 160 9.71 -4.50 4.55
C GLY A 160 9.40 -4.49 3.04
N ASN A 161 10.20 -5.22 2.24
CA ASN A 161 9.97 -5.38 0.80
C ASN A 161 8.61 -6.05 0.50
N LYS A 162 8.15 -6.97 1.36
CA LYS A 162 6.84 -7.62 1.24
C LYS A 162 5.68 -6.64 1.45
N GLY A 163 5.78 -5.76 2.44
CA GLY A 163 4.80 -4.70 2.67
C GLY A 163 4.73 -3.76 1.46
N ARG A 164 5.90 -3.35 0.95
CA ARG A 164 5.98 -2.53 -0.28
C ARG A 164 5.40 -3.25 -1.48
N ALA A 165 5.65 -4.54 -1.65
CA ALA A 165 5.09 -5.36 -2.73
C ALA A 165 3.56 -5.44 -2.65
N ARG A 166 2.99 -5.56 -1.45
CA ARG A 166 1.54 -5.54 -1.22
C ARG A 166 0.94 -4.18 -1.61
N ILE A 167 1.56 -3.08 -1.20
CA ILE A 167 1.11 -1.72 -1.58
C ILE A 167 1.18 -1.52 -3.10
N ARG A 168 2.31 -1.89 -3.73
CA ARG A 168 2.46 -1.83 -5.20
C ARG A 168 1.38 -2.63 -5.93
N ARG A 169 1.05 -3.83 -5.45
CA ARG A 169 -0.02 -4.66 -6.01
C ARG A 169 -1.36 -3.93 -5.93
N LYS A 170 -1.70 -3.37 -4.76
CA LYS A 170 -2.95 -2.62 -4.57
C LYS A 170 -3.04 -1.39 -5.49
N ILE A 171 -1.95 -0.64 -5.62
CA ILE A 171 -1.88 0.50 -6.56
C ILE A 171 -2.14 0.04 -7.99
N ARG A 172 -1.57 -1.10 -8.42
CA ARG A 172 -1.79 -1.63 -9.77
C ARG A 172 -3.26 -2.05 -9.98
N GLU A 173 -3.86 -2.71 -9.00
CA GLU A 173 -5.29 -3.07 -9.04
C GLU A 173 -6.17 -1.84 -9.17
N GLU A 174 -5.96 -0.82 -8.32
CA GLU A 174 -6.75 0.41 -8.36
C GLU A 174 -6.55 1.21 -9.64
N LYS A 175 -5.33 1.27 -10.18
CA LYS A 175 -5.08 1.87 -11.50
C LYS A 175 -5.86 1.14 -12.60
N GLY A 176 -5.91 -0.19 -12.57
CA GLY A 176 -6.71 -0.96 -13.54
C GLY A 176 -8.21 -0.68 -13.44
N ILE A 177 -8.73 -0.57 -12.22
CA ILE A 177 -10.13 -0.19 -11.98
C ILE A 177 -10.39 1.24 -12.48
N LEU A 178 -9.49 2.18 -12.14
CA LEU A 178 -9.59 3.57 -12.58
C LEU A 178 -9.63 3.68 -14.11
N THR A 179 -8.78 2.95 -14.82
CA THR A 179 -8.81 2.90 -16.30
C THR A 179 -10.18 2.47 -16.81
N SER A 180 -10.75 1.40 -16.25
CA SER A 180 -12.09 0.92 -16.65
C SER A 180 -13.20 1.93 -16.35
N VAL A 181 -13.15 2.64 -15.21
CA VAL A 181 -14.16 3.63 -14.85
C VAL A 181 -14.04 4.89 -15.72
N VAL A 182 -12.82 5.34 -16.01
CA VAL A 182 -12.56 6.47 -16.91
C VAL A 182 -13.03 6.17 -18.34
N GLU A 183 -12.79 4.95 -18.85
CA GLU A 183 -13.33 4.53 -20.15
C GLU A 183 -14.86 4.54 -20.20
N LYS A 184 -15.53 4.20 -19.10
CA LYS A 184 -16.99 4.26 -19.01
C LYS A 184 -17.48 5.71 -18.97
N TYR A 185 -16.80 6.57 -18.22
CA TYR A 185 -17.10 8.01 -18.16
C TYR A 185 -16.94 8.68 -19.53
N ASN A 186 -15.81 8.46 -20.19
CA ASN A 186 -15.49 9.03 -21.51
C ASN A 186 -16.42 8.54 -22.64
N LYS A 187 -17.16 7.44 -22.45
CA LYS A 187 -18.18 6.97 -23.41
C LYS A 187 -19.50 7.73 -23.29
N ILE A 188 -19.78 8.29 -22.12
CA ILE A 188 -21.05 8.96 -21.81
C ILE A 188 -20.91 10.48 -22.00
N VAL A 189 -19.72 11.03 -21.74
CA VAL A 189 -19.45 12.47 -21.79
C VAL A 189 -18.81 12.87 -23.13
N PRO A 190 -19.18 14.03 -23.74
CA PRO A 190 -18.61 14.52 -24.99
C PRO A 190 -17.08 14.68 -24.94
N SER A 191 -16.41 14.57 -26.09
CA SER A 191 -14.94 14.52 -26.20
C SER A 191 -14.19 15.72 -25.61
N THR A 192 -14.86 16.87 -25.43
CA THR A 192 -14.30 18.09 -24.83
C THR A 192 -14.01 17.98 -23.33
N GLU A 193 -14.60 17.02 -22.62
CA GLU A 193 -14.37 16.74 -21.19
C GLU A 193 -13.74 15.36 -20.95
N SER A 194 -13.21 14.74 -22.01
CA SER A 194 -12.60 13.41 -21.95
C SER A 194 -11.36 13.43 -21.06
N LEU A 195 -11.35 12.54 -20.06
CA LEU A 195 -10.26 12.43 -19.11
C LEU A 195 -9.08 11.63 -19.68
N CYS A 196 -7.86 12.15 -19.51
CA CYS A 196 -6.61 11.44 -19.80
C CYS A 196 -5.96 10.90 -18.52
N MET A 197 -5.57 9.62 -18.53
CA MET A 197 -4.97 8.96 -17.37
C MET A 197 -3.62 9.56 -16.95
N GLU A 198 -2.84 10.08 -17.90
CA GLU A 198 -1.54 10.68 -17.62
C GLU A 198 -1.69 11.98 -16.82
N THR A 199 -2.70 12.80 -17.16
CA THR A 199 -3.02 14.06 -16.48
C THR A 199 -3.66 13.85 -15.10
N ILE A 200 -4.43 12.77 -14.91
CA ILE A 200 -5.06 12.42 -13.63
C ILE A 200 -4.01 12.02 -12.57
N VAL A 201 -2.97 11.30 -13.00
CA VAL A 201 -1.95 10.77 -12.09
C VAL A 201 -0.85 11.80 -11.80
N SER A 202 -0.58 12.74 -12.70
CA SER A 202 0.44 13.79 -12.52
C SER A 202 0.09 14.83 -11.44
N GLY A 203 -1.20 14.98 -11.09
CA GLY A 203 -1.61 15.63 -9.85
C GLY A 203 -2.11 17.07 -9.94
N GLU A 204 -2.10 17.67 -11.14
CA GLU A 204 -2.47 19.07 -11.40
C GLU A 204 -3.83 19.21 -12.11
N THR A 205 -4.76 18.28 -11.84
CA THR A 205 -6.03 18.21 -12.57
C THR A 205 -7.13 18.91 -11.78
N ALA A 206 -7.55 20.10 -12.23
CA ALA A 206 -8.90 20.58 -11.96
C ALA A 206 -9.88 19.66 -12.70
N TRP A 207 -10.81 19.04 -11.98
CA TRP A 207 -11.74 18.11 -12.58
C TRP A 207 -12.74 18.85 -13.48
N PRO A 208 -13.11 18.30 -14.66
CA PRO A 208 -14.06 18.97 -15.57
C PRO A 208 -15.37 19.35 -14.90
N TRP A 209 -15.90 18.48 -14.02
CA TRP A 209 -17.12 18.71 -13.25
C TRP A 209 -16.95 19.63 -12.03
N GLN A 210 -15.74 20.05 -11.70
CA GLN A 210 -15.45 21.03 -10.64
C GLN A 210 -15.23 22.44 -11.20
N LEU A 211 -15.15 22.60 -12.52
CA LEU A 211 -15.06 23.91 -13.16
C LEU A 211 -16.46 24.54 -13.23
N PRO A 212 -16.61 25.84 -12.91
CA PRO A 212 -17.87 26.54 -13.17
C PRO A 212 -18.20 26.40 -14.65
N HIS A 213 -19.40 25.92 -14.98
CA HIS A 213 -19.90 25.93 -16.36
C HIS A 213 -19.81 27.38 -16.88
N SER A 214 -18.82 27.65 -17.74
CA SER A 214 -18.67 28.93 -18.40
C SER A 214 -19.80 29.06 -19.41
N GLY A 215 -20.91 29.68 -19.01
CA GLY A 215 -22.08 29.81 -19.86
C GLY A 215 -23.20 30.68 -19.29
N MET A 216 -23.18 31.97 -19.68
CA MET A 216 -24.32 32.89 -19.82
C MET A 216 -24.73 33.77 -18.63
N TYR A 217 -23.94 34.82 -18.37
CA TYR A 217 -24.52 36.15 -18.08
C TYR A 217 -24.17 37.10 -19.24
N THR A 218 -24.86 36.97 -20.37
CA THR A 218 -24.97 38.11 -21.29
C THR A 218 -26.06 39.02 -20.76
N THR A 219 -25.74 39.84 -19.76
CA THR A 219 -26.61 40.96 -19.40
C THR A 219 -26.44 42.01 -20.49
N THR A 220 -27.46 42.11 -21.33
CA THR A 220 -27.67 43.17 -22.31
C THR A 220 -27.54 44.54 -21.64
N LEU A 221 -26.43 45.23 -21.90
CA LEU A 221 -26.31 46.68 -21.70
C LEU A 221 -27.04 47.35 -22.86
N ASN A 222 -28.35 47.52 -22.71
CA ASN A 222 -29.12 48.45 -23.53
C ASN A 222 -28.83 49.87 -23.06
N LYS A 223 -28.40 50.70 -24.01
CA LYS A 223 -28.35 52.16 -23.96
C LYS A 223 -29.74 52.74 -23.64
N SER A 224 -29.74 53.80 -22.85
CA SER A 224 -30.71 54.90 -22.98
C SER A 224 -30.00 56.18 -22.55
N ASP A 225 -30.24 57.21 -23.37
CA ASP A 225 -29.55 58.51 -23.47
C ASP A 225 -29.53 59.36 -22.20
#